data_AF-A0A1Q5RVN5-F1
#
_entry.id   AF-A0A1Q5RVN5-F1
#
_cell.length_a   1.000
_cell.length_b   1.000
_cell.length_c   1.000
_cell.angle_alpha   90.00
_cell.angle_beta   90.00
_cell.angle_gamma   90.00
#
_symmetry.space_group_name_H-M   'P 1'
#
loop_
_entity.id
_entity.type
_entity.pdbx_description
1 polymer ?
#
loop_
_entity_poly.entity_id
_entity_poly.type
_entity_poly.pdbx_seq_one_letter_code
_entity_poly.pdbx_strand_id
1 'polypeptide(L)' 'MVQISVLEKPIERIKETCELMGIADKFDRALPQLETFLEEEVAQGEVSESKLTFDGLNYLRRLLTAA' A
#
# COMPACT_ATOMS: atom_id res chain seq x y z
N MET A 1 21.71 -0.92 -11.26
CA MET A 1 21.26 -0.05 -10.15
C MET A 1 19.83 -0.45 -9.86
N VAL A 2 19.57 -1.11 -8.74
CA VAL A 2 18.20 -1.35 -8.28
C VAL A 2 17.74 0.00 -7.74
N GLN A 3 17.05 0.79 -8.57
CA GLN A 3 16.26 1.90 -8.07
C GLN A 3 15.14 1.25 -7.27
N ILE A 4 15.39 1.01 -5.97
CA ILE A 4 14.37 0.57 -5.03
C ILE A 4 13.23 1.57 -5.21
N SER A 5 12.09 1.11 -5.73
CA SER A 5 10.92 1.97 -5.85
C SER A 5 10.62 2.49 -4.46
N VAL A 6 10.33 3.78 -4.32
CA VAL A 6 9.92 4.39 -3.03
C VAL A 6 8.74 3.60 -2.42
N LEU A 7 7.99 2.88 -3.25
CA LEU A 7 6.86 2.04 -2.90
C LEU A 7 7.19 0.59 -2.55
N GLU A 8 8.39 0.07 -2.85
CA GLU A 8 8.74 -1.34 -2.63
C GLU A 8 8.59 -1.74 -1.16
N LYS A 9 9.23 -0.97 -0.26
CA LYS A 9 9.15 -1.22 1.19
C LYS A 9 7.76 -0.95 1.78
N PRO A 10 7.07 0.16 1.44
CA PRO A 10 5.69 0.37 1.89
C PRO A 10 4.75 -0.78 1.48
N ILE A 11 4.81 -1.22 0.23
CA ILE A 11 3.96 -2.31 -0.28
C ILE A 11 4.25 -3.61 0.46
N GLU A 12 5.54 -3.94 0.68
CA GLU A 12 5.94 -5.12 1.45
C GLU A 12 5.34 -5.10 2.87
N ARG A 13 5.49 -3.99 3.61
CA ARG A 13 4.91 -3.85 4.97
C ARG A 13 3.39 -3.93 4.99
N ILE A 14 2.73 -3.31 3.99
CA ILE A 14 1.27 -3.37 3.86
C ILE A 14 0.85 -4.83 3.64
N LYS A 15 1.57 -5.56 2.77
CA LYS A 15 1.31 -6.98 2.50
C LYS A 15 1.47 -7.83 3.76
N GLU A 16 2.58 -7.72 4.48
CA GLU A 16 2.82 -8.42 5.75
C GLU A 16 1.68 -8.16 6.75
N THR A 17 1.23 -6.90 6.85
CA THR A 17 0.11 -6.53 7.72
C THR A 17 -1.19 -7.20 7.27
N CYS A 18 -1.47 -7.24 5.97
CA CYS A 18 -2.65 -7.91 5.42
C CYS A 18 -2.62 -9.44 5.62
N GLU A 19 -1.44 -10.04 5.52
CA GLU A 19 -1.21 -11.46 5.81
C GLU A 19 -1.50 -11.78 7.29
N LEU A 20 -0.99 -10.96 8.22
CA LEU A 20 -1.26 -11.11 9.66
C LEU A 20 -2.74 -10.96 10.01
N MET A 21 -3.49 -10.18 9.22
CA MET A 21 -4.93 -9.99 9.38
C MET A 21 -5.77 -11.07 8.67
N GLY A 22 -5.15 -12.01 7.96
CA GLY A 22 -5.86 -13.05 7.21
C GLY A 22 -6.64 -12.52 6.00
N ILE A 23 -6.22 -11.37 5.45
CA ILE A 23 -6.88 -10.72 4.30
C ILE A 23 -5.95 -10.63 3.07
N ALA A 24 -4.96 -11.52 2.97
CA ALA A 24 -4.02 -11.57 1.84
C ALA A 24 -4.73 -11.63 0.48
N ASP A 25 -5.76 -12.46 0.33
CA ASP A 25 -6.54 -12.53 -0.92
C ASP A 25 -7.20 -11.20 -1.29
N LYS A 26 -7.62 -10.41 -0.29
CA LYS A 26 -8.22 -9.10 -0.50
C LYS A 26 -7.16 -8.07 -0.89
N PHE A 27 -5.97 -8.17 -0.29
CA PHE A 27 -4.81 -7.36 -0.66
C PHE A 27 -4.42 -7.61 -2.12
N ASP A 28 -4.26 -8.86 -2.55
CA ASP A 28 -3.85 -9.19 -3.92
C ASP A 28 -4.83 -8.63 -4.98
N ARG A 29 -6.13 -8.63 -4.66
CA ARG A 29 -7.16 -8.01 -5.53
C ARG A 29 -7.11 -6.49 -5.54
N ALA A 30 -6.74 -5.88 -4.41
CA ALA A 30 -6.66 -4.44 -4.23
C ALA A 30 -5.29 -3.86 -4.61
N LEU A 31 -4.27 -4.70 -4.85
CA LEU A 31 -2.91 -4.27 -5.11
C LEU A 31 -2.79 -3.24 -6.25
N PRO A 32 -3.42 -3.41 -7.43
CA PRO A 32 -3.32 -2.41 -8.50
C PRO A 32 -3.88 -1.03 -8.10
N GLN A 33 -4.93 -1.03 -7.28
CA GLN A 33 -5.59 0.20 -6.80
C GLN A 33 -4.75 0.87 -5.72
N LEU A 34 -4.14 0.07 -4.84
CA LEU A 34 -3.18 0.53 -3.84
C LEU A 34 -1.93 1.13 -4.50
N GLU A 35 -1.37 0.49 -5.52
CA GLU A 35 -0.20 1.00 -6.26
C GLU A 35 -0.52 2.36 -6.89
N THR A 36 -1.67 2.48 -7.57
CA THR A 36 -2.12 3.75 -8.15
C THR A 36 -2.24 4.85 -7.09
N PHE A 37 -2.86 4.54 -5.94
CA PHE A 37 -2.99 5.49 -4.83
C PHE A 37 -1.62 5.95 -4.28
N LEU A 38 -0.70 5.02 -4.09
CA LEU A 38 0.63 5.34 -3.56
C LEU A 38 1.50 6.10 -4.58
N GLU A 39 1.35 5.82 -5.87
CA GLU A 39 1.99 6.59 -6.93
C GLU A 39 1.51 8.05 -6.96
N GLU A 40 0.21 8.29 -6.71
CA GLU A 40 -0.33 9.64 -6.56
C GLU A 40 0.27 10.37 -5.35
N GLU A 41 0.37 9.72 -4.18
CA GLU A 41 1.01 10.29 -2.99
C GLU A 41 2.49 10.65 -3.26
N VAL A 42 3.22 9.77 -3.95
CA VAL A 42 4.61 10.05 -4.38
C VAL A 42 4.66 11.22 -5.36
N ALA A 43 3.72 11.32 -6.30
CA ALA A 43 3.63 12.44 -7.22
C ALA A 43 3.31 13.77 -6.50
N GLN A 44 2.63 13.73 -5.35
CA GLN A 44 2.44 14.88 -4.45
C GLN A 44 3.67 15.20 -3.58
N GLY A 45 4.73 14.40 -3.67
CA GLY A 45 5.99 14.60 -2.97
C GLY A 45 6.13 13.82 -1.67
N GLU A 46 5.21 12.92 -1.35
CA GLU A 46 5.36 12.02 -0.20
C GLU A 46 6.36 10.91 -0.51
N VAL A 47 7.38 10.78 0.32
CA VAL A 47 8.45 9.78 0.16
C VAL A 47 8.75 9.03 1.46
N SER A 48 8.04 9.35 2.53
CA SER A 48 8.17 8.70 3.82
C SER A 48 7.56 7.30 3.77
N GLU A 49 8.42 6.29 3.91
CA GLU A 49 8.01 4.89 3.98
C GLU A 49 6.87 4.66 4.99
N SER A 50 7.01 5.22 6.20
CA SER A 50 6.03 5.07 7.28
C SER A 50 4.68 5.68 6.92
N LYS A 51 4.69 6.84 6.24
CA LYS A 51 3.45 7.53 5.88
C LYS A 51 2.75 6.84 4.72
N LEU A 52 3.49 6.49 3.66
CA LEU A 52 2.98 5.68 2.56
C LEU A 52 2.40 4.34 3.04
N THR A 53 3.06 3.68 3.99
CA THR A 53 2.54 2.44 4.61
C THR A 53 1.21 2.69 5.34
N PHE A 54 1.15 3.74 6.17
CA PHE A 54 -0.04 4.08 6.95
C PHE A 54 -1.21 4.50 6.07
N ASP A 55 -0.97 5.33 5.06
CA ASP A 55 -1.98 5.82 4.13
C ASP A 55 -2.47 4.69 3.24
N GLY A 56 -1.58 3.81 2.78
CA GLY A 56 -1.94 2.59 2.06
C GLY A 56 -2.82 1.63 2.88
N LEU A 57 -2.49 1.39 4.16
CA LEU A 57 -3.35 0.60 5.06
C LEU A 57 -4.72 1.25 5.29
N ASN A 58 -4.77 2.57 5.43
CA ASN A 58 -6.04 3.28 5.56
C ASN A 58 -6.88 3.22 4.29
N TYR A 59 -6.25 3.35 3.13
CA TYR A 59 -6.88 3.20 1.83
C TYR A 59 -7.50 1.81 1.70
N LEU A 60 -6.72 0.75 1.95
CA LEU A 60 -7.21 -0.63 1.93
C LEU A 60 -8.35 -0.84 2.91
N ARG A 61 -8.24 -0.34 4.15
CA ARG A 61 -9.33 -0.44 5.12
C ARG A 61 -10.62 0.17 4.60
N ARG A 62 -10.57 1.35 3.96
CA ARG A 62 -11.73 2.02 3.36
C ARG A 62 -12.30 1.19 2.20
N LEU A 63 -11.43 0.74 1.30
CA LEU A 63 -11.80 -0.07 0.14
C LEU A 63 -12.50 -1.37 0.54
N LEU A 64 -11.99 -2.05 1.57
CA LEU A 64 -12.51 -3.34 2.04
C LEU A 64 -13.73 -3.24 2.96
N THR A 65 -13.99 -2.06 3.54
CA THR A 65 -15.20 -1.80 4.34
C THR A 65 -16.35 -1.27 3.49
N ALA A 66 -16.03 -0.65 2.34
CA ALA A 66 -17.03 -0.18 1.37
C ALA A 66 -17.54 -1.30 0.42
N ALA A 67 -16.95 -2.50 0.47
CA ALA A 67 -17.24 -3.65 -0.38
C ALA A 67 -18.14 -4.69 0.31
#